data_AF-A0AA43J8M5-F1
#
_entry.id   AF-A0AA43J8M5-F1
#
_cell.length_a   1.000
_cell.length_b   1.000
_cell.length_c   1.000
_cell.angle_alpha   90.00
_cell.angle_beta   90.00
_cell.angle_gamma   90.00
#
_symmetry.space_group_name_H-M   'P 1'
#
loop_
_entity.id
_entity.type
_entity.pdbx_description
1 polymer ?
#
loop_
_entity_poly.entity_id
_entity_poly.type
_entity_poly.pdbx_seq_one_letter_code
_entity_poly.pdbx_strand_id
1 'polypeptide(L)'
;MTGLSPQGIAEHYRGSDATFGEPMSFRELAEITHFHLFTMPVVFMILIHVMYLTSASHTLKAIVTWAGFGGVMLDLASPWLISYVSPIFILSMLAGDTLMTISFLVMMVVPLYEMWILGQPLMGGKRS
;
A
#
# COMPACT_ATOMS: atom_id res chain seq x y z
N MET A 1 -14.85 14.28 -6.84
CA MET A 1 -13.77 14.17 -5.83
C MET A 1 -14.43 13.73 -4.53
N THR A 2 -13.93 12.69 -3.85
CA THR A 2 -14.59 12.00 -2.71
C THR A 2 -14.79 12.85 -1.44
N GLY A 3 -14.47 14.15 -1.48
CA GLY A 3 -14.51 15.06 -0.34
C GLY A 3 -13.59 14.65 0.82
N LEU A 4 -12.65 13.71 0.58
CA LEU A 4 -11.84 13.06 1.61
C LEU A 4 -12.67 12.44 2.74
N SER A 5 -13.91 12.04 2.43
CA SER A 5 -14.83 11.43 3.39
C SER A 5 -14.97 9.94 3.11
N PRO A 6 -15.12 9.08 4.14
CA PRO A 6 -15.41 7.67 3.93
C PRO A 6 -16.66 7.47 3.07
N GLN A 7 -17.69 8.28 3.28
CA GLN A 7 -18.93 8.19 2.52
C GLN A 7 -18.74 8.52 1.04
N GLY A 8 -17.97 9.57 0.71
CA GLY A 8 -17.65 9.89 -0.67
C GLY A 8 -16.79 8.83 -1.38
N ILE A 9 -16.01 8.03 -0.64
CA ILE A 9 -15.32 6.85 -1.19
C ILE A 9 -16.32 5.74 -1.51
N ALA A 10 -17.30 5.45 -0.64
CA ALA A 10 -18.32 4.45 -0.90
C ALA A 10 -19.15 4.83 -2.14
N GLU A 11 -19.58 6.09 -2.21
CA GLU A 11 -20.35 6.62 -3.33
C GLU A 11 -19.56 6.58 -4.64
N HIS A 12 -18.24 6.78 -4.60
CA HIS A 12 -17.38 6.66 -5.78
C HIS A 12 -17.42 5.25 -6.38
N TYR A 13 -17.44 4.20 -5.56
CA TYR A 13 -17.46 2.81 -6.03
C TYR A 13 -18.88 2.29 -6.32
N ARG A 14 -19.86 2.65 -5.49
CA ARG A 14 -21.24 2.10 -5.55
C ARG A 14 -22.24 3.01 -6.25
N GLY A 15 -21.86 4.21 -6.63
CA GLY A 15 -22.77 5.23 -7.15
C GLY A 15 -23.53 5.94 -6.03
N SER A 16 -24.29 6.97 -6.41
CA SER A 16 -25.11 7.76 -5.50
C SER A 16 -26.28 8.41 -6.23
N ASP A 17 -27.51 8.08 -5.82
CA ASP A 17 -28.72 8.70 -6.34
C ASP A 17 -28.76 10.21 -6.03
N ALA A 18 -28.20 10.62 -4.90
CA ALA A 18 -28.19 12.02 -4.47
C ALA A 18 -27.36 12.92 -5.38
N THR A 19 -26.32 12.36 -6.02
CA THR A 19 -25.45 13.08 -6.96
C THR A 19 -25.62 12.59 -8.41
N PHE A 20 -26.60 11.73 -8.67
CA PHE A 20 -26.78 11.03 -9.97
C PHE A 20 -25.48 10.36 -10.46
N GLY A 21 -24.70 9.81 -9.54
CA GLY A 21 -23.44 9.13 -9.82
C GLY A 21 -23.66 7.65 -10.10
N GLU A 22 -23.15 7.17 -11.23
CA GLU A 22 -23.19 5.75 -11.57
C GLU A 22 -22.14 4.95 -10.77
N PRO A 23 -22.42 3.69 -10.42
CA PRO A 23 -21.43 2.79 -9.84
C PRO A 23 -20.28 2.53 -10.79
N MET A 24 -19.11 2.24 -10.24
CA MET A 24 -17.96 1.84 -11.02
C MET A 24 -18.24 0.51 -11.74
N SER A 25 -17.98 0.47 -13.04
CA SER A 25 -18.19 -0.73 -13.84
C SER A 25 -17.17 -1.80 -13.50
N PHE A 26 -17.53 -3.07 -13.78
CA PHE A 26 -16.60 -4.19 -13.67
C PHE A 26 -15.30 -3.96 -14.45
N ARG A 27 -15.40 -3.36 -15.64
CA ARG A 27 -14.26 -3.06 -16.49
C ARG A 27 -13.29 -2.10 -15.81
N GLU A 28 -13.81 -1.01 -15.24
CA GLU A 28 -12.99 -0.02 -14.56
C GLU A 28 -12.31 -0.61 -13.31
N LEU A 29 -13.02 -1.43 -12.53
CA LEU A 29 -12.43 -2.16 -11.39
C LEU A 29 -11.30 -3.11 -11.84
N ALA A 30 -11.50 -3.82 -12.95
CA ALA A 30 -10.50 -4.71 -13.52
C ALA A 30 -9.29 -3.94 -14.06
N GLU A 31 -9.48 -2.77 -14.67
CA GLU A 31 -8.39 -1.90 -15.13
C GLU A 31 -7.55 -1.41 -13.95
N ILE A 32 -8.16 -0.90 -12.88
CA ILE A 32 -7.43 -0.50 -11.65
C ILE A 32 -6.67 -1.69 -11.07
N THR A 33 -7.34 -2.83 -10.94
CA THR A 33 -6.73 -4.06 -10.41
C THR A 33 -5.54 -4.47 -11.25
N HIS A 34 -5.64 -4.45 -12.58
CA HIS A 34 -4.53 -4.80 -13.48
C HIS A 34 -3.31 -3.91 -13.25
N PHE A 35 -3.51 -2.59 -13.17
CA PHE A 35 -2.42 -1.66 -12.90
C PHE A 35 -1.79 -1.93 -11.53
N HIS A 36 -2.59 -1.97 -10.47
CA HIS A 36 -2.09 -2.12 -9.10
C HIS A 36 -1.47 -3.49 -8.85
N LEU A 37 -2.01 -4.55 -9.46
CA LEU A 37 -1.50 -5.92 -9.34
C LEU A 37 -0.08 -6.04 -9.91
N PHE A 38 0.26 -5.21 -10.91
CA PHE A 38 1.61 -5.19 -11.45
C PHE A 38 2.51 -4.19 -10.70
N THR A 39 2.08 -2.94 -10.54
CA THR A 39 2.96 -1.88 -10.05
C THR A 39 3.22 -1.99 -8.55
N MET A 40 2.19 -2.26 -7.73
CA MET A 40 2.33 -2.22 -6.27
C MET A 40 3.22 -3.36 -5.74
N PRO A 41 3.00 -4.65 -6.10
CA PRO A 41 3.90 -5.72 -5.67
C PRO A 41 5.34 -5.52 -6.12
N VAL A 42 5.59 -5.03 -7.34
CA VAL A 42 6.94 -4.82 -7.85
C VAL A 42 7.67 -3.73 -7.06
N VAL A 43 7.01 -2.59 -6.80
CA VAL A 43 7.60 -1.51 -5.99
C VAL A 43 7.93 -2.00 -4.59
N PHE A 44 6.99 -2.66 -3.91
CA PHE A 44 7.23 -3.17 -2.55
C PHE A 44 8.30 -4.27 -2.54
N MET A 45 8.33 -5.15 -3.54
CA MET A 45 9.38 -6.15 -3.67
C MET A 45 10.76 -5.50 -3.77
N ILE A 46 10.94 -4.48 -4.61
CA ILE A 46 12.22 -3.75 -4.73
C ILE A 46 12.62 -3.12 -3.39
N LEU A 47 11.69 -2.42 -2.74
CA LEU A 47 11.95 -1.76 -1.45
C LEU A 47 12.28 -2.75 -0.34
N ILE A 48 11.60 -3.89 -0.30
CA ILE A 48 11.91 -4.98 0.63
C ILE A 48 13.32 -5.52 0.38
N HIS A 49 13.71 -5.74 -0.87
CA HIS A 49 15.08 -6.17 -1.19
C HIS A 49 16.11 -5.18 -0.65
N VAL A 50 15.93 -3.87 -0.93
CA VAL A 50 16.82 -2.83 -0.41
C VAL A 50 16.83 -2.81 1.12
N MET A 51 15.65 -2.89 1.75
CA MET A 51 15.51 -2.95 3.20
C MET A 51 16.25 -4.14 3.80
N TYR A 52 16.28 -5.30 3.12
CA TYR A 52 17.00 -6.47 3.62
C TYR A 52 18.53 -6.34 3.55
N LEU A 53 19.06 -5.44 2.71
CA LEU A 53 20.49 -5.12 2.62
C LEU A 53 20.99 -4.17 3.74
N THR A 54 20.07 -3.60 4.52
CA THR A 54 20.37 -2.69 5.64
C THR A 54 20.87 -3.43 6.89
N SER A 55 21.42 -2.71 7.86
CA SER A 55 21.78 -3.23 9.19
C SER A 55 20.59 -3.36 10.16
N ALA A 56 19.39 -2.98 9.73
CA ALA A 56 18.18 -3.02 10.54
C ALA A 56 17.87 -4.42 11.10
N SER A 57 17.18 -4.45 12.24
CA SER A 57 16.83 -5.71 12.91
C SER A 57 15.99 -6.63 12.01
N HIS A 58 16.18 -7.94 12.14
CA HIS A 58 15.38 -8.95 11.44
C HIS A 58 13.87 -8.78 11.72
N THR A 59 13.50 -8.43 12.96
CA THR A 59 12.11 -8.19 13.34
C THR A 59 11.51 -7.02 12.56
N LEU A 60 12.20 -5.87 12.47
CA LEU A 60 11.71 -4.74 11.71
C LEU A 60 11.51 -5.09 10.24
N LYS A 61 12.52 -5.73 9.62
CA LYS A 61 12.48 -6.19 8.23
C LYS A 61 11.25 -7.09 7.96
N ALA A 62 11.00 -8.04 8.84
CA ALA A 62 9.85 -8.94 8.72
C ALA A 62 8.51 -8.20 8.88
N ILE A 63 8.40 -7.31 9.87
CA ILE A 63 7.17 -6.53 10.12
C ILE A 63 6.81 -5.70 8.88
N VAL A 64 7.76 -4.90 8.36
CA VAL A 64 7.47 -4.02 7.22
C VAL A 64 7.20 -4.81 5.94
N THR A 65 7.80 -5.99 5.79
CA THR A 65 7.53 -6.89 4.65
C THR A 65 6.10 -7.40 4.66
N TRP A 66 5.66 -7.96 5.80
CA TRP A 66 4.30 -8.48 5.94
C TRP A 66 3.26 -7.37 5.94
N ALA A 67 3.55 -6.22 6.55
CA ALA A 67 2.68 -5.05 6.51
C ALA A 67 2.53 -4.50 5.08
N GLY A 68 3.64 -4.36 4.34
CA GLY A 68 3.63 -3.89 2.95
C GLY A 68 2.82 -4.81 2.03
N PHE A 69 3.13 -6.11 2.00
CA PHE A 69 2.38 -7.07 1.18
C PHE A 69 0.93 -7.24 1.65
N GLY A 70 0.68 -7.25 2.96
CA GLY A 70 -0.69 -7.26 3.50
C GLY A 70 -1.48 -6.04 3.05
N GLY A 71 -0.85 -4.86 3.02
CA GLY A 71 -1.45 -3.64 2.50
C GLY A 71 -1.79 -3.73 1.01
N VAL A 72 -0.87 -4.26 0.19
CA VAL A 72 -1.12 -4.49 -1.25
C VAL A 72 -2.30 -5.45 -1.48
N MET A 73 -2.43 -6.51 -0.67
CA MET A 73 -3.57 -7.42 -0.78
C MET A 73 -4.90 -6.72 -0.47
N LEU A 74 -4.90 -5.84 0.54
CA LEU A 74 -6.08 -5.04 0.87
C LEU A 74 -6.39 -3.99 -0.21
N ASP A 75 -5.39 -3.33 -0.78
CA ASP A 75 -5.54 -2.40 -1.92
C ASP A 75 -6.21 -3.09 -3.12
N LEU A 76 -5.78 -4.31 -3.46
CA LEU A 76 -6.35 -5.06 -4.57
C LEU A 76 -7.76 -5.58 -4.29
N ALA A 77 -8.05 -6.01 -3.06
CA ALA A 77 -9.34 -6.60 -2.71
C ALA A 77 -10.43 -5.57 -2.43
N SER A 78 -10.07 -4.42 -1.85
CA SER A 78 -11.05 -3.48 -1.30
C SER A 78 -12.00 -2.89 -2.34
N PRO A 79 -11.58 -2.46 -3.55
CA PRO A 79 -12.50 -1.95 -4.56
C PRO A 79 -13.62 -2.94 -4.90
N TRP A 80 -13.31 -4.23 -4.99
CA TRP A 80 -14.28 -5.29 -5.24
C TRP A 80 -15.22 -5.50 -4.07
N LEU A 81 -14.68 -5.52 -2.84
CA LEU A 81 -15.48 -5.67 -1.62
C LEU A 81 -16.42 -4.48 -1.41
N ILE A 82 -15.95 -3.26 -1.66
CA ILE A 82 -16.75 -2.04 -1.57
C ILE A 82 -17.83 -2.04 -2.65
N SER A 83 -17.53 -2.48 -3.87
CA SER A 83 -18.50 -2.45 -4.98
C SER A 83 -19.57 -3.53 -4.84
N TYR A 84 -19.18 -4.76 -4.49
CA TYR A 84 -20.08 -5.92 -4.56
C TYR A 84 -20.56 -6.45 -3.22
N VAL A 85 -19.89 -6.15 -2.11
CA VAL A 85 -20.22 -6.73 -0.80
C VAL A 85 -20.83 -5.69 0.14
N SER A 86 -20.08 -4.67 0.55
CA SER A 86 -20.58 -3.66 1.49
C SER A 86 -19.70 -2.40 1.50
N PRO A 87 -20.27 -1.20 1.69
CA PRO A 87 -19.48 0.03 1.88
C PRO A 87 -18.55 -0.02 3.10
N ILE A 88 -18.79 -0.91 4.09
CA ILE A 88 -17.91 -1.01 5.27
C ILE A 88 -16.46 -1.37 4.93
N PHE A 89 -16.22 -2.00 3.78
CA PHE A 89 -14.89 -2.35 3.30
C PHE A 89 -14.01 -1.17 2.89
N ILE A 90 -14.52 0.07 2.98
CA ILE A 90 -13.66 1.26 2.99
C ILE A 90 -12.62 1.17 4.11
N LEU A 91 -12.97 0.57 5.26
CA LEU A 91 -12.02 0.36 6.35
C LEU A 91 -10.87 -0.55 5.93
N SER A 92 -11.12 -1.56 5.09
CA SER A 92 -10.09 -2.41 4.50
C SER A 92 -9.18 -1.63 3.55
N MET A 93 -9.76 -0.76 2.72
CA MET A 93 -8.99 0.10 1.82
C MET A 93 -8.08 1.05 2.61
N LEU A 94 -8.63 1.77 3.58
CA LEU A 94 -7.88 2.69 4.45
C LEU A 94 -6.80 1.97 5.24
N ALA A 95 -7.09 0.77 5.76
CA ALA A 95 -6.08 -0.06 6.42
C ALA A 95 -4.96 -0.46 5.46
N GLY A 96 -5.31 -0.88 4.23
CA GLY A 96 -4.36 -1.22 3.19
C GLY A 96 -3.42 -0.07 2.83
N ASP A 97 -4.00 1.08 2.50
CA ASP A 97 -3.27 2.31 2.16
C ASP A 97 -2.37 2.78 3.29
N THR A 98 -2.85 2.70 4.54
CA THR A 98 -2.07 3.07 5.73
C THR A 98 -0.89 2.14 5.94
N LEU A 99 -1.11 0.81 5.84
CA LEU A 99 -0.05 -0.19 5.97
C LEU A 99 1.02 -0.01 4.88
N MET A 100 0.59 0.22 3.63
CA MET A 100 1.49 0.49 2.51
C MET A 100 2.28 1.77 2.75
N THR A 101 1.62 2.87 3.12
CA THR A 101 2.28 4.16 3.35
C THR A 101 3.33 4.09 4.45
N ILE A 102 2.98 3.49 5.60
CA ILE A 102 3.91 3.34 6.73
C ILE A 102 5.09 2.45 6.33
N SER A 103 4.83 1.31 5.69
CA SER A 103 5.87 0.37 5.28
C SER A 103 6.81 1.01 4.25
N PHE A 104 6.26 1.73 3.27
CA PHE A 104 7.00 2.50 2.29
C PHE A 104 7.92 3.53 2.96
N LEU A 105 7.38 4.34 3.89
CA LEU A 105 8.17 5.36 4.59
C LEU A 105 9.32 4.74 5.38
N VAL A 106 9.10 3.62 6.07
CA VAL A 106 10.17 2.92 6.79
C VAL A 106 11.21 2.36 5.83
N MET A 107 10.79 1.65 4.78
CA MET A 107 11.68 1.07 3.77
C MET A 107 12.42 2.13 2.94
N MET A 108 11.91 3.36 2.89
CA MET A 108 12.59 4.50 2.28
C MET A 108 13.59 5.14 3.25
N VAL A 109 13.15 5.49 4.46
CA VAL A 109 13.97 6.26 5.41
C VAL A 109 15.14 5.44 5.93
N VAL A 110 14.97 4.16 6.24
CA VAL A 110 16.03 3.36 6.86
C VAL A 110 17.26 3.23 5.95
N PRO A 111 17.15 2.78 4.67
CA PRO A 111 18.31 2.70 3.79
C PRO A 111 18.95 4.08 3.55
N LEU A 112 18.15 5.14 3.35
CA LEU A 112 18.66 6.49 3.14
C LEU A 112 19.45 6.99 4.37
N TYR A 113 18.93 6.74 5.58
CA TYR A 113 19.59 7.10 6.82
C TYR A 113 20.92 6.36 7.01
N GLU A 114 20.94 5.04 6.76
CA GLU A 114 22.18 4.25 6.85
C GLU A 114 23.24 4.73 5.86
N MET A 115 22.85 4.97 4.61
CA MET A 115 23.79 5.36 3.54
C MET A 115 24.32 6.78 3.72
N TRP A 116 23.45 7.78 3.96
CA TRP A 116 23.84 9.19 3.94
C TRP A 116 24.20 9.77 5.31
N ILE A 117 23.65 9.24 6.40
CA ILE A 117 23.88 9.79 7.74
C ILE A 117 24.86 8.94 8.54
N LEU A 118 24.68 7.61 8.54
CA LEU A 118 25.64 6.72 9.21
C LEU A 118 26.88 6.39 8.36
N GLY A 119 26.83 6.65 7.05
CA GLY A 119 27.90 6.29 6.12
C GLY A 119 28.17 4.79 6.05
N GLN A 120 27.17 3.96 6.39
CA GLN A 120 27.28 2.50 6.33
C GLN A 120 26.90 2.03 4.93
N PRO A 121 27.82 1.34 4.21
CA PRO A 121 27.45 0.72 2.95
C PRO A 121 26.42 -0.38 3.18
N LEU A 122 25.44 -0.48 2.29
CA LEU A 122 24.55 -1.66 2.21
C LEU A 122 25.44 -2.90 1.99
N MET A 123 25.28 -3.95 2.81
CA MET A 123 26.21 -5.09 2.93
C MET A 123 27.62 -4.80 3.49
N GLY A 124 27.89 -3.62 4.05
CA GLY A 124 29.09 -3.35 4.81
C GLY A 124 29.00 -4.00 6.19
N GLY A 125 29.67 -5.14 6.39
CA GLY A 125 29.94 -5.66 7.73
C GLY A 125 30.46 -4.52 8.62
N LYS A 126 29.99 -4.47 9.88
CA LYS A 126 30.35 -3.42 10.85
C LYS A 126 31.84 -3.12 10.72
N ARG A 127 32.20 -1.89 10.36
CA ARG A 127 33.57 -1.41 10.57
C ARG A 127 33.78 -1.41 12.09
N SER A 128 34.34 -2.49 12.61
CA SER A 128 34.88 -2.54 13.99
C SER A 128 36.13 -1.70 14.06
#